data_AF-A0A7G5GNB6-F1
#
_entry.id   AF-A0A7G5GNB6-F1
#
_cell.length_a   1.000
_cell.length_b   1.000
_cell.length_c   1.000
_cell.angle_alpha   90.00
_cell.angle_beta   90.00
_cell.angle_gamma   90.00
#
_symmetry.space_group_name_H-M   'P 1'
#
loop_
_entity.id
_entity.type
_entity.pdbx_description
1 polymer ?
#
loop_
_entity_poly.entity_id
_entity_poly.type
_entity_poly.pdbx_seq_one_letter_code
_entity_poly.pdbx_strand_id
1 'polypeptide(L)'
;MYLFWILWGIDAFVALICLYFFFIGLGDGTVSSSNIVLWLVILSGLAVVLLGGYWLSSHQHAVIAKLLLAILAIPSLLYGLFMGLMIMGGNSGWK
;
A
#
# COMPACT_ATOMS: atom_id res chain seq x y z
N MET A 1 -14.03 15.51 -1.06
CA MET A 1 -13.15 15.50 0.13
C MET A 1 -13.01 14.08 0.71
N TYR A 2 -14.09 13.36 1.00
CA TYR A 2 -14.01 12.00 1.56
C TYR A 2 -13.22 11.00 0.70
N LEU A 3 -13.45 10.96 -0.61
CA LEU A 3 -12.78 9.99 -1.50
C LEU A 3 -11.25 10.10 -1.45
N PHE A 4 -10.69 11.31 -1.38
CA PHE A 4 -9.24 11.50 -1.27
C PHE A 4 -8.70 10.83 0.00
N TRP A 5 -9.32 11.10 1.15
CA TRP A 5 -8.87 10.54 2.43
C TRP A 5 -9.08 9.03 2.52
N ILE A 6 -10.10 8.48 1.86
CA ILE A 6 -10.28 7.02 1.76
C ILE A 6 -9.12 6.41 0.97
N LEU A 7 -8.83 6.92 -0.24
CA LEU A 7 -7.75 6.39 -1.07
C LEU A 7 -6.39 6.55 -0.36
N TRP A 8 -6.12 7.74 0.18
CA TRP A 8 -4.90 8.03 0.92
C TRP A 8 -4.75 7.13 2.15
N GLY A 9 -5.84 6.89 2.89
CA GLY A 9 -5.85 6.01 4.05
C GLY A 9 -5.52 4.55 3.70
N ILE A 10 -6.03 4.05 2.57
CA ILE A 10 -5.69 2.71 2.06
C ILE A 10 -4.20 2.63 1.73
N ASP A 11 -3.68 3.60 0.98
CA ASP A 11 -2.26 3.64 0.61
C ASP A 11 -1.35 3.78 1.84
N ALA A 12 -1.78 4.54 2.84
CA ALA A 12 -1.05 4.71 4.09
C ALA A 12 -1.00 3.40 4.88
N PHE A 13 -2.10 2.65 4.90
CA PHE A 13 -2.15 1.33 5.51
C PHE A 13 -1.22 0.33 4.80
N VAL A 14 -1.22 0.31 3.46
CA VAL A 14 -0.28 -0.51 2.68
C VAL A 14 1.17 -0.12 2.98
N ALA A 15 1.47 1.17 3.04
CA ALA A 15 2.81 1.65 3.36
C ALA A 15 3.26 1.23 4.77
N LEU A 16 2.36 1.25 5.75
CA LEU A 16 2.64 0.76 7.11
C LEU A 16 2.93 -0.75 7.12
N ILE A 17 2.19 -1.55 6.35
CA ILE A 17 2.48 -2.98 6.20
C ILE A 17 3.89 -3.18 5.62
N CYS A 18 4.23 -2.48 4.53
CA CYS A 18 5.55 -2.58 3.92
C CYS A 18 6.68 -2.13 4.87
N LEU A 19 6.49 -1.04 5.62
CA LEU A 19 7.44 -0.58 6.62
C LEU A 19 7.63 -1.61 7.74
N TYR A 20 6.53 -2.19 8.23
CA TYR A 20 6.59 -3.25 9.24
C TYR A 20 7.44 -4.42 8.76
N PHE A 21 7.15 -4.98 7.58
CA PHE A 21 7.92 -6.10 7.03
C PHE A 21 9.36 -5.73 6.69
N PHE A 22 9.63 -4.50 6.28
CA PHE A 22 10.99 -4.04 6.07
C PHE A 22 11.81 -4.08 7.37
N PHE A 23 11.28 -3.54 8.47
CA PHE A 23 12.00 -3.54 9.76
C PHE A 23 12.11 -4.94 10.38
N ILE A 24 11.06 -5.75 10.32
CA ILE A 24 11.13 -7.16 10.73
C ILE A 24 12.17 -7.90 9.89
N GLY A 25 12.17 -7.66 8.57
CA GLY A 25 13.08 -8.30 7.63
C GLY A 25 14.55 -7.92 7.85
N LEU A 26 14.82 -6.71 8.32
CA LEU A 26 16.16 -6.31 8.76
C LEU A 26 16.60 -7.08 10.00
N GLY A 27 15.67 -7.39 10.91
CA GLY A 27 15.94 -8.13 12.15
C GLY A 27 16.13 -9.62 11.94
N ASP A 28 15.38 -10.24 11.02
CA ASP A 28 15.47 -11.68 10.71
C ASP A 28 16.43 -12.01 9.54
N GLY A 29 16.95 -10.99 8.86
CA GLY A 29 17.91 -11.13 7.75
C GLY A 29 17.28 -11.40 6.38
N THR A 30 15.94 -11.45 6.28
CA THR A 30 15.24 -11.59 4.99
C THR A 30 15.34 -10.32 4.13
N VAL A 31 15.54 -9.14 4.75
CA VAL A 31 16.01 -7.92 4.08
C VAL A 31 17.52 -7.85 4.27
N SER A 32 18.27 -7.99 3.17
CA SER A 32 19.74 -8.03 3.19
C SER A 32 20.33 -7.28 2.00
N SER A 33 21.67 -7.25 1.89
CA SER A 33 22.35 -6.63 0.76
C SER A 33 21.88 -7.15 -0.61
N SER A 34 21.36 -8.38 -0.68
CA SER A 34 20.83 -8.98 -1.91
C SER A 34 19.52 -8.34 -2.40
N ASN A 35 18.69 -7.77 -1.53
CA ASN A 35 17.38 -7.22 -1.90
C ASN A 35 17.08 -5.83 -1.33
N ILE A 36 18.01 -5.23 -0.58
CA ILE A 36 17.84 -3.90 0.04
C ILE A 36 17.45 -2.83 -0.98
N VAL A 37 18.02 -2.87 -2.19
CA VAL A 37 17.70 -1.92 -3.26
C VAL A 37 16.23 -2.01 -3.66
N LEU A 38 15.68 -3.23 -3.80
CA LEU A 38 14.27 -3.43 -4.12
C LEU A 38 13.36 -2.87 -3.03
N TRP A 39 13.71 -3.12 -1.77
CA TRP A 39 12.96 -2.56 -0.64
C TRP A 39 12.97 -1.04 -0.62
N LEU A 40 14.13 -0.41 -0.84
CA LEU A 40 14.23 1.06 -0.89
C LEU A 40 13.43 1.65 -2.07
N VAL A 41 13.38 0.96 -3.22
CA VAL A 41 12.54 1.37 -4.35
C VAL A 41 11.06 1.28 -4.00
N ILE A 42 10.62 0.21 -3.32
CA ILE A 42 9.24 0.07 -2.86
C ILE A 42 8.87 1.19 -1.87
N LEU A 43 9.70 1.41 -0.85
CA LEU A 43 9.45 2.43 0.18
C LEU A 43 9.46 3.85 -0.41
N SER A 44 10.36 4.15 -1.34
CA SER A 44 10.38 5.44 -2.03
C SER A 44 9.17 5.64 -2.94
N GLY A 45 8.74 4.60 -3.66
CA GLY A 45 7.50 4.62 -4.43
C GLY A 45 6.26 4.91 -3.57
N LEU A 46 6.14 4.25 -2.42
CA LEU A 46 5.07 4.49 -1.44
C LEU A 46 5.11 5.93 -0.90
N ALA A 47 6.30 6.45 -0.59
CA ALA A 47 6.45 7.83 -0.16
C ALA A 47 6.03 8.82 -1.26
N VAL A 48 6.38 8.57 -2.53
CA VAL A 48 5.94 9.38 -3.67
C VAL A 48 4.42 9.37 -3.82
N VAL A 49 3.76 8.23 -3.65
CA VAL A 49 2.29 8.13 -3.73
C VAL A 49 1.63 8.95 -2.61
N LEU A 50 2.06 8.75 -1.35
CA LEU A 50 1.45 9.42 -0.20
C LEU A 50 1.73 10.92 -0.15
N LEU A 51 3.01 11.30 -0.24
CA LEU A 51 3.43 12.69 -0.15
C LEU A 51 3.07 13.44 -1.43
N GLY A 52 3.24 12.81 -2.60
CA GLY A 52 2.85 13.39 -3.88
C GLY A 52 1.34 13.57 -3.99
N GLY A 53 0.55 12.57 -3.56
CA GLY A 53 -0.91 12.69 -3.51
C GLY A 53 -1.37 13.82 -2.58
N TYR A 54 -0.78 13.93 -1.39
CA TYR A 54 -1.08 15.02 -0.46
C TYR A 54 -0.68 16.40 -1.01
N TRP A 55 0.52 16.50 -1.57
CA TRP A 55 1.04 17.74 -2.16
C TRP A 55 0.18 18.21 -3.35
N LEU A 56 -0.22 17.30 -4.25
CA LEU A 56 -1.13 17.61 -5.34
C LEU A 56 -2.49 18.10 -4.82
N SER A 57 -3.01 17.47 -3.76
CA SER A 57 -4.28 17.88 -3.17
C SER A 57 -4.21 19.26 -2.50
N SER A 58 -3.07 19.63 -1.90
CA SER A 58 -2.88 20.95 -1.28
C SER A 58 -2.67 22.07 -2.31
N HIS A 59 -2.25 21.74 -3.53
CA HIS A 59 -2.04 22.69 -4.65
C HIS A 59 -3.20 22.71 -5.65
N GLN A 60 -4.43 22.43 -5.21
CA GLN A 60 -5.66 22.44 -6.02
C GLN A 60 -5.71 21.42 -7.18
N HIS A 61 -4.76 20.50 -7.29
CA HIS A 61 -4.75 19.41 -8.27
C HIS A 61 -5.48 18.16 -7.76
N ALA A 62 -6.69 18.35 -7.22
CA ALA A 62 -7.45 17.30 -6.54
C ALA A 62 -7.79 16.08 -7.41
N VAL A 63 -7.95 16.26 -8.73
CA VAL A 63 -8.23 15.16 -9.66
C VAL A 63 -6.98 14.29 -9.83
N ILE A 64 -5.83 14.91 -10.09
CA ILE A 64 -4.55 14.20 -10.28
C ILE A 64 -4.15 13.49 -8.99
N ALA A 65 -4.33 14.12 -7.83
CA ALA A 65 -4.10 13.51 -6.52
C ALA A 65 -4.88 12.20 -6.36
N LYS A 66 -6.18 12.20 -6.67
CA LYS A 66 -7.02 10.99 -6.57
C LYS A 66 -6.60 9.92 -7.58
N LEU A 67 -6.23 10.30 -8.80
CA LEU A 67 -5.77 9.34 -9.80
C LEU A 67 -4.46 8.67 -9.36
N LEU A 68 -3.51 9.45 -8.82
CA LEU A 68 -2.26 8.92 -8.29
C LEU A 68 -2.50 7.91 -7.17
N LEU A 69 -3.34 8.26 -6.19
CA LEU A 69 -3.67 7.37 -5.07
C LEU A 69 -4.45 6.12 -5.53
N ALA A 70 -5.36 6.28 -6.51
CA ALA A 70 -6.15 5.16 -7.03
C ALA A 70 -5.30 4.06 -7.69
N ILE A 71 -4.11 4.40 -8.22
CA ILE A 71 -3.18 3.42 -8.82
C ILE A 71 -2.79 2.33 -7.82
N LEU A 72 -2.60 2.69 -6.55
CA LEU A 72 -2.24 1.74 -5.51
C LEU A 72 -3.47 1.25 -4.73
N ALA A 73 -4.34 2.17 -4.31
CA ALA A 73 -5.48 1.84 -3.46
C ALA A 73 -6.43 0.81 -4.09
N ILE A 74 -6.72 0.91 -5.40
CA ILE A 74 -7.66 0.00 -6.06
C ILE A 74 -7.09 -1.43 -6.13
N PRO A 75 -5.88 -1.68 -6.70
CA PRO A 75 -5.30 -3.02 -6.68
C PRO A 75 -5.13 -3.59 -5.27
N SER A 76 -4.68 -2.77 -4.30
CA SER A 76 -4.47 -3.22 -2.92
C SER A 76 -5.79 -3.60 -2.24
N LEU A 77 -6.85 -2.84 -2.42
CA LEU A 77 -8.17 -3.16 -1.88
C LEU A 77 -8.74 -4.43 -2.50
N LEU A 78 -8.64 -4.58 -3.83
CA LEU A 78 -9.11 -5.79 -4.53
C LEU A 78 -8.34 -7.03 -4.10
N TYR A 79 -7.01 -6.93 -3.96
CA TYR A 79 -6.19 -8.02 -3.48
C TYR A 79 -6.50 -8.38 -2.02
N GLY A 80 -6.63 -7.37 -1.15
CA GLY A 80 -7.00 -7.59 0.26
C GLY A 80 -8.37 -8.27 0.39
N LEU A 81 -9.36 -7.85 -0.41
CA LEU A 81 -10.67 -8.49 -0.48
C LEU A 81 -10.58 -9.94 -0.96
N PHE A 82 -9.83 -10.19 -2.04
CA PHE A 82 -9.62 -11.54 -2.56
C PHE A 82 -8.99 -12.46 -1.51
N MET A 83 -7.93 -12.00 -0.83
CA MET A 83 -7.28 -12.75 0.25
C MET A 83 -8.24 -13.01 1.41
N GLY A 84 -9.02 -12.00 1.82
CA GLY A 84 -10.04 -12.15 2.86
C GLY A 84 -11.08 -13.20 2.51
N LEU A 85 -11.60 -13.18 1.28
CA LEU A 85 -12.54 -14.20 0.78
C LEU A 85 -11.93 -15.60 0.78
N MET A 86 -10.67 -15.76 0.36
CA MET A 86 -9.98 -17.05 0.36
C MET A 86 -9.78 -17.59 1.78
N ILE A 87 -9.42 -16.73 2.74
CA ILE A 87 -9.25 -17.12 4.14
C ILE A 87 -10.59 -17.53 4.77
N MET A 88 -11.67 -16.78 4.49
CA MET A 88 -13.00 -17.11 5.00
C MET A 88 -13.59 -18.36 4.33
N GLY A 89 -13.38 -18.52 3.02
CA GLY A 89 -13.85 -19.67 2.23
C GLY A 89 -13.09 -20.96 2.52
N GLY A 90 -11.80 -20.87 2.90
CA GLY A 90 -10.96 -22.02 3.24
C GLY A 90 -11.39 -22.77 4.50
N ASN A 91 -12.27 -22.18 5.33
CA ASN A 91 -12.87 -22.84 6.49
C ASN A 91 -14.27 -23.44 6.19
N SER A 92 -14.77 -23.30 4.96
CA SER A 92 -15.93 -24.07 4.51
C SER A 92 -15.45 -25.47 4.11
N GLY A 93 -15.53 -26.40 5.06
CA GLY A 93 -15.35 -27.82 4.78
C GLY A 93 -16.40 -28.29 3.78
N TRP A 94 -16.12 -28.14 2.48
CA TRP A 94 -16.75 -28.95 1.45
C TRP A 94 -16.17 -30.36 1.60
N LYS A 95 -16.82 -31.15 2.46
CA LYS A 95 -17.24 -32.48 2.05
C LYS A 95 -18.41 -32.32 1.09
#